data_AF-A0A933T9R1-F1
#
_entry.id   AF-A0A933T9R1-F1
#
_cell.length_a   1.000
_cell.length_b   1.000
_cell.length_c   1.000
_cell.angle_alpha   90.00
_cell.angle_beta   90.00
_cell.angle_gamma   90.00
#
_symmetry.space_group_name_H-M   'P 1'
#
loop_
_entity.id
_entity.type
_entity.pdbx_description
1 polymer ?
#
loop_
_entity_poly.entity_id
_entity_poly.type
_entity_poly.pdbx_seq_one_letter_code
_entity_poly.pdbx_strand_id
1 'polypeptide(L)'
;MRLSRICFVSDSCGIETAVPVVLKAGIRWIQYREKNRTRREMFHDARKLRELTKKFDACFIVNDYADIALAVDADGVHLGQDDIPVKEARKIMEGRIIGVSTHNVQEAIDAEKEGADYIGFGSIFPTATKEDVILQGLYALEKVKQSVK
;
A
#
# COMPACT_ATOMS: atom_id res chain seq x y z
N MET A 1 -15.72 -3.56 0.61
CA MET A 1 -14.90 -4.44 1.47
C MET A 1 -14.26 -3.57 2.55
N ARG A 2 -14.18 -4.03 3.81
CA ARG A 2 -13.48 -3.27 4.87
C ARG A 2 -12.04 -3.76 4.97
N LEU A 3 -11.07 -2.85 4.89
CA LEU A 3 -9.66 -3.17 5.10
C LEU A 3 -9.45 -3.78 6.49
N SER A 4 -8.62 -4.82 6.60
CA SER A 4 -8.29 -5.43 7.90
C SER A 4 -7.44 -4.48 8.75
N ARG A 5 -7.36 -4.73 10.07
CA ARG A 5 -6.58 -3.86 10.98
C ARG A 5 -5.07 -3.99 10.83
N ILE A 6 -4.60 -5.10 10.28
CA ILE A 6 -3.18 -5.39 10.09
C ILE A 6 -2.93 -5.52 8.59
N CYS A 7 -2.01 -4.69 8.09
CA CYS A 7 -1.45 -4.77 6.74
C CYS A 7 -0.03 -5.34 6.83
N PHE A 8 0.24 -6.40 6.07
CA PHE A 8 1.59 -6.94 5.93
C PHE A 8 2.18 -6.47 4.60
N VAL A 9 3.29 -5.74 4.66
CA VAL A 9 4.03 -5.29 3.48
C VAL A 9 5.13 -6.31 3.18
N SER A 10 5.14 -6.85 1.96
CA SER A 10 6.12 -7.83 1.50
C SER A 10 6.80 -7.35 0.22
N ASP A 11 8.04 -7.74 0.04
CA ASP A 11 8.75 -7.67 -1.23
C ASP A 11 8.73 -9.04 -1.93
N SER A 12 9.54 -9.17 -2.98
CA SER A 12 9.63 -10.40 -3.76
C SER A 12 10.23 -11.59 -3.00
N CYS A 13 11.02 -11.35 -1.95
CA CYS A 13 11.63 -12.40 -1.12
C CYS A 13 10.59 -13.10 -0.24
N GLY A 14 9.55 -12.36 0.20
CA GLY A 14 8.50 -12.86 1.08
C GLY A 14 7.41 -13.69 0.41
N ILE A 15 7.33 -13.71 -0.92
CA ILE A 15 6.19 -14.29 -1.68
C ILE A 15 5.98 -15.77 -1.37
N GLU A 16 7.06 -16.56 -1.37
CA GLU A 16 6.99 -18.01 -1.17
C GLU A 16 7.21 -18.40 0.30
N THR A 17 7.55 -17.44 1.16
CA THR A 17 7.97 -17.67 2.55
C THR A 17 7.01 -17.00 3.55
N ALA A 18 7.16 -15.70 3.77
CA ALA A 18 6.43 -14.95 4.78
C ALA A 18 4.94 -14.80 4.45
N VAL A 19 4.59 -14.54 3.18
CA VAL A 19 3.20 -14.27 2.78
C VAL A 19 2.27 -15.47 3.07
N PRO A 20 2.60 -16.73 2.71
CA PRO A 20 1.80 -17.88 3.09
C PRO A 20 1.64 -18.04 4.61
N VAL A 21 2.67 -17.74 5.39
CA VAL A 21 2.65 -17.85 6.86
C VAL A 21 1.67 -16.84 7.46
N VAL A 22 1.76 -15.56 7.07
CA VAL A 22 0.87 -14.52 7.60
C VAL A 22 -0.59 -14.71 7.18
N LEU A 23 -0.82 -15.19 5.95
CA LEU A 23 -2.17 -15.51 5.47
C LEU A 23 -2.79 -16.66 6.29
N LYS A 24 -2.02 -17.73 6.56
CA LYS A 24 -2.46 -18.82 7.44
C LYS A 24 -2.72 -18.34 8.87
N ALA A 25 -1.96 -17.36 9.35
CA ALA A 25 -2.13 -16.74 10.66
C ALA A 25 -3.33 -15.78 10.76
N GLY A 26 -4.08 -15.55 9.67
CA GLY A 26 -5.30 -14.73 9.69
C GLY A 26 -5.12 -13.28 9.19
N ILE A 27 -3.94 -12.88 8.73
CA ILE A 27 -3.77 -11.56 8.09
C ILE A 27 -4.50 -11.56 6.74
N ARG A 28 -5.27 -10.50 6.46
CA ARG A 28 -6.13 -10.38 5.27
C ARG A 28 -5.90 -9.11 4.46
N TRP A 29 -4.77 -8.44 4.68
CA TRP A 29 -4.34 -7.30 3.88
C TRP A 29 -2.85 -7.42 3.62
N ILE A 30 -2.52 -7.64 2.35
CA ILE A 30 -1.15 -7.79 1.86
C ILE A 30 -0.85 -6.64 0.90
N GLN A 31 0.27 -5.97 1.10
CA GLN A 31 0.81 -4.99 0.17
C GLN A 31 2.10 -5.53 -0.45
N TYR A 32 2.18 -5.55 -1.78
CA TYR A 32 3.42 -5.86 -2.50
C TYR A 32 4.21 -4.59 -2.78
N ARG A 33 5.39 -4.48 -2.20
CA ARG A 33 6.33 -3.37 -2.37
C ARG A 33 7.68 -3.88 -2.83
N GLU A 34 7.98 -3.66 -4.10
CA GLU A 34 9.28 -3.97 -4.71
C GLU A 34 9.86 -2.69 -5.32
N LYS A 35 11.16 -2.47 -5.17
CA LYS A 35 11.86 -1.29 -5.69
C LYS A 35 13.04 -1.65 -6.59
N ASN A 36 13.52 -2.90 -6.54
CA ASN A 36 14.77 -3.34 -7.17
C ASN A 36 14.54 -4.34 -8.32
N ARG A 37 13.35 -4.35 -8.92
CA ARG A 37 13.00 -5.24 -10.04
C ARG A 37 12.43 -4.47 -11.22
N THR A 38 12.51 -5.07 -12.39
CA THR A 38 11.86 -4.53 -13.59
C THR A 38 10.34 -4.65 -13.49
N ARG A 39 9.63 -3.80 -14.24
CA ARG A 39 8.15 -3.82 -14.31
C ARG A 39 7.59 -5.19 -14.74
N ARG A 40 8.33 -5.91 -15.59
CA ARG A 40 7.96 -7.27 -16.03
C ARG A 40 8.04 -8.26 -14.88
N GLU A 41 9.12 -8.24 -14.10
CA GLU A 41 9.29 -9.14 -12.95
C GLU A 41 8.25 -8.82 -11.87
N MET A 42 8.04 -7.54 -11.56
CA MET A 42 7.01 -7.10 -10.63
C MET A 42 5.62 -7.58 -11.03
N PHE A 43 5.29 -7.57 -12.32
CA PHE A 43 4.02 -8.12 -12.82
C PHE A 43 3.90 -9.62 -12.53
N HIS A 44 4.95 -10.40 -12.78
CA HIS A 44 4.94 -11.84 -12.51
C HIS A 44 4.81 -12.15 -11.01
N ASP A 45 5.52 -11.40 -10.17
CA ASP A 45 5.45 -11.51 -8.71
C ASP A 45 4.05 -11.12 -8.18
N ALA A 46 3.51 -9.99 -8.63
CA ALA A 46 2.18 -9.52 -8.26
C ALA A 46 1.08 -10.50 -8.71
N ARG A 47 1.24 -11.15 -9.87
CA ARG A 47 0.32 -12.20 -10.33
C ARG A 47 0.32 -13.39 -9.37
N LYS A 48 1.49 -13.89 -8.96
CA LYS A 48 1.61 -14.98 -7.97
C LYS A 48 0.94 -14.58 -6.65
N LEU A 49 1.17 -13.36 -6.18
CA LEU A 49 0.57 -12.85 -4.96
C LEU A 49 -0.95 -12.72 -5.07
N ARG A 50 -1.50 -12.24 -6.18
CA ARG A 50 -2.95 -12.19 -6.41
C ARG A 50 -3.59 -13.58 -6.33
N GLU A 51 -2.99 -14.57 -6.99
CA GLU A 51 -3.49 -15.95 -6.96
C GLU A 51 -3.50 -16.49 -5.53
N LEU A 52 -2.44 -16.20 -4.77
CA LEU A 52 -2.35 -16.59 -3.37
C LEU A 52 -3.39 -15.87 -2.51
N THR A 53 -3.50 -14.55 -2.60
CA THR A 53 -4.44 -13.76 -1.77
C THR A 53 -5.90 -14.10 -2.06
N LYS A 54 -6.27 -14.41 -3.31
CA LYS A 54 -7.64 -14.90 -3.65
C LYS A 54 -8.00 -16.17 -2.89
N LYS A 55 -7.06 -17.11 -2.70
CA LYS A 55 -7.32 -18.36 -1.95
C LYS A 55 -7.64 -18.14 -0.48
N PHE A 56 -7.20 -17.00 0.08
CA PHE A 56 -7.40 -16.65 1.49
C PHE A 56 -8.43 -15.55 1.70
N ASP A 57 -9.13 -15.10 0.64
CA ASP A 57 -10.02 -13.93 0.68
C ASP A 57 -9.33 -12.69 1.29
N ALA A 58 -8.07 -12.47 0.90
CA ALA A 58 -7.26 -11.37 1.37
C ALA A 58 -7.24 -10.22 0.37
N CYS A 59 -7.32 -8.99 0.89
CA CYS A 59 -7.10 -7.76 0.15
C CYS A 59 -5.65 -7.68 -0.31
N PHE A 60 -5.45 -7.40 -1.59
CA PHE A 60 -4.16 -7.28 -2.24
C PHE A 60 -3.96 -5.89 -2.83
N ILE A 61 -2.92 -5.19 -2.35
CA ILE A 61 -2.54 -3.85 -2.81
C ILE A 61 -1.16 -3.91 -3.46
N VAL A 62 -1.01 -3.30 -4.64
CA VAL A 62 0.29 -3.13 -5.31
C VAL A 62 0.84 -1.75 -4.99
N ASN A 63 2.13 -1.66 -4.68
CA ASN A 63 2.79 -0.38 -4.42
C ASN A 63 3.17 0.34 -5.74
N ASP A 64 3.05 1.67 -5.74
CA ASP A 64 3.37 2.69 -6.76
C ASP A 64 2.62 2.58 -8.10
N TYR A 65 2.34 1.36 -8.55
CA TYR A 65 2.06 1.08 -9.94
C TYR A 65 0.61 0.64 -10.20
N ALA A 66 -0.26 1.61 -10.46
CA ALA A 66 -1.67 1.39 -10.75
C ALA A 66 -1.91 0.48 -11.97
N ASP A 67 -1.07 0.56 -12.99
CA ASP A 67 -1.15 -0.30 -14.18
C ASP A 67 -0.87 -1.79 -13.87
N ILE A 68 0.14 -2.10 -13.04
CA ILE A 68 0.37 -3.47 -12.56
C ILE A 68 -0.81 -3.91 -11.70
N ALA A 69 -1.30 -3.05 -10.81
CA ALA A 69 -2.47 -3.35 -9.98
C ALA A 69 -3.67 -3.77 -10.84
N LEU A 70 -3.98 -3.02 -11.89
CA LEU A 70 -5.04 -3.35 -12.84
C LEU A 70 -4.75 -4.63 -13.62
N ALA A 71 -3.54 -4.80 -14.14
CA ALA A 71 -3.16 -5.94 -14.96
C ALA A 71 -3.25 -7.29 -14.22
N VAL A 72 -3.05 -7.28 -12.89
CA VAL A 72 -3.19 -8.47 -12.03
C VAL A 72 -4.50 -8.53 -11.27
N ASP A 73 -5.46 -7.63 -11.54
CA ASP A 73 -6.72 -7.53 -10.82
C ASP A 73 -6.55 -7.40 -9.29
N ALA A 74 -5.57 -6.62 -8.85
CA ALA A 74 -5.36 -6.28 -7.45
C ALA A 74 -6.51 -5.42 -6.91
N ASP A 75 -6.81 -5.53 -5.62
CA ASP A 75 -7.92 -4.80 -5.00
C ASP A 75 -7.64 -3.30 -4.91
N GLY A 76 -6.38 -2.89 -5.06
CA GLY A 76 -5.99 -1.49 -5.09
C GLY A 76 -4.50 -1.23 -5.29
N VAL A 77 -4.15 0.04 -5.14
CA VAL A 77 -2.78 0.56 -5.22
C VAL A 77 -2.42 1.38 -3.98
N HIS A 78 -1.15 1.40 -3.60
CA HIS A 78 -0.61 2.34 -2.61
C HIS A 78 0.41 3.24 -3.29
N LEU A 79 0.22 4.56 -3.23
CA LEU A 79 1.02 5.56 -3.95
C LEU A 79 1.89 6.38 -3.00
N GLY A 80 3.11 6.67 -3.42
CA GLY A 80 3.99 7.68 -2.84
C GLY A 80 3.68 9.08 -3.38
N GLN A 81 4.41 10.07 -2.85
CA GLN A 81 4.27 11.48 -3.25
C GLN A 81 4.78 11.76 -4.66
N ASP A 82 5.71 10.93 -5.17
CA ASP A 82 6.31 11.06 -6.50
C ASP A 82 5.63 10.17 -7.56
N ASP A 83 4.59 9.44 -7.19
CA ASP A 83 3.83 8.60 -8.11
C ASP A 83 2.75 9.39 -8.86
N ILE A 84 1.94 8.71 -9.67
CA ILE A 84 0.78 9.33 -10.32
C ILE A 84 -0.14 9.99 -9.27
N PRO A 85 -0.62 11.23 -9.49
CA PRO A 85 -1.51 11.89 -8.54
C PRO A 85 -2.77 11.05 -8.25
N VAL A 86 -3.26 11.07 -7.01
CA VAL A 86 -4.41 10.27 -6.56
C VAL A 86 -5.63 10.54 -7.42
N LYS A 87 -5.88 11.82 -7.73
CA LYS A 87 -6.98 12.25 -8.59
C LYS A 87 -6.92 11.63 -9.99
N GLU A 88 -5.72 11.43 -10.53
CA GLU A 88 -5.53 10.80 -11.85
C GLU A 88 -5.62 9.27 -11.76
N ALA A 89 -5.01 8.67 -10.73
CA ALA A 89 -5.16 7.24 -10.45
C ALA A 89 -6.63 6.83 -10.28
N ARG A 90 -7.43 7.67 -9.60
CA ARG A 90 -8.86 7.43 -9.37
C ARG A 90 -9.67 7.29 -10.68
N LYS A 91 -9.26 7.96 -11.76
CA LYS A 91 -9.94 7.87 -13.07
C LYS A 91 -9.79 6.50 -13.74
N ILE A 92 -8.72 5.76 -13.43
CA ILE A 92 -8.44 4.44 -14.02
C ILE A 92 -8.67 3.29 -13.03
N MET A 93 -8.64 3.58 -11.73
CA MET A 93 -8.83 2.63 -10.63
C MET A 93 -10.28 2.68 -10.10
N GLU A 94 -11.27 2.77 -10.98
CA GLU A 94 -12.68 2.91 -10.59
C GLU A 94 -13.12 1.80 -9.62
N GLY A 95 -13.64 2.20 -8.46
CA GLY A 95 -14.10 1.29 -7.41
C GLY A 95 -13.01 0.51 -6.67
N ARG A 96 -11.73 0.68 -7.03
CA ARG A 96 -10.59 0.02 -6.36
C ARG A 96 -10.01 0.90 -5.24
N ILE A 97 -9.28 0.27 -4.33
CA ILE A 97 -8.69 0.96 -3.18
C ILE A 97 -7.47 1.78 -3.62
N ILE A 98 -7.34 3.00 -3.14
CA ILE A 98 -6.15 3.84 -3.31
C ILE A 98 -5.66 4.28 -1.94
N GLY A 99 -4.48 3.82 -1.56
CA GLY A 99 -3.76 4.31 -0.39
C GLY A 99 -2.68 5.30 -0.75
N VAL A 100 -2.30 6.18 0.17
CA VAL A 100 -1.25 7.18 -0.06
C VAL A 100 -0.27 7.22 1.11
N SER A 101 1.03 7.24 0.84
CA SER A 101 2.06 7.52 1.85
C SER A 101 2.07 9.02 2.16
N THR A 102 2.04 9.39 3.43
CA THR A 102 2.01 10.78 3.91
C THR A 102 3.02 11.00 5.03
N HIS A 103 3.57 12.20 5.10
CA HIS A 103 4.67 12.57 6.00
C HIS A 103 4.39 13.85 6.78
N ASN A 104 3.26 14.52 6.55
CA ASN A 104 2.82 15.64 7.38
C ASN A 104 1.30 15.77 7.36
N VAL A 105 0.78 16.70 8.17
CA VAL A 105 -0.67 16.95 8.28
C VAL A 105 -1.28 17.43 6.97
N GLN A 106 -0.55 18.26 6.21
CA GLN A 106 -1.05 18.81 4.95
C GLN A 106 -1.20 17.71 3.89
N GLU A 107 -0.20 16.84 3.73
CA GLU A 107 -0.26 15.68 2.84
C GLU A 107 -1.43 14.74 3.18
N ALA A 108 -1.70 14.53 4.47
CA ALA A 108 -2.85 13.72 4.90
C ALA A 108 -4.19 14.34 4.51
N ILE A 109 -4.35 15.65 4.73
CA ILE A 109 -5.56 16.40 4.36
C ILE A 109 -5.76 16.37 2.84
N ASP A 110 -4.68 16.57 2.07
CA ASP A 110 -4.76 16.62 0.62
C ASP A 110 -5.05 15.23 0.04
N ALA A 111 -4.45 14.16 0.58
CA ALA A 111 -4.79 12.78 0.21
C ALA A 111 -6.28 12.47 0.45
N GLU A 112 -6.87 12.90 1.57
CA GLU A 112 -8.31 12.75 1.82
C GLU A 112 -9.14 13.51 0.78
N LYS A 113 -8.80 14.77 0.49
CA LYS A 113 -9.52 15.60 -0.49
C LYS A 113 -9.45 15.03 -1.90
N GLU A 114 -8.32 14.42 -2.25
CA GLU A 114 -8.14 13.77 -3.56
C GLU A 114 -8.84 12.42 -3.65
N GLY A 115 -9.40 11.91 -2.55
CA GLY A 115 -10.21 10.71 -2.50
C GLY A 115 -9.40 9.43 -2.27
N ALA A 116 -8.32 9.51 -1.50
CA ALA A 116 -7.65 8.32 -0.99
C ALA A 116 -8.58 7.56 -0.01
N ASP A 117 -8.55 6.22 -0.08
CA ASP A 117 -9.31 5.34 0.80
C ASP A 117 -8.60 5.10 2.15
N TYR A 118 -7.28 5.27 2.18
CA TYR A 118 -6.49 5.25 3.41
C TYR A 118 -5.17 6.01 3.25
N ILE A 119 -4.56 6.40 4.37
CA ILE A 119 -3.21 6.98 4.40
C ILE A 119 -2.26 6.07 5.18
N GLY A 120 -1.03 5.97 4.71
CA GLY A 120 0.11 5.43 5.44
C GLY A 120 0.93 6.60 5.98
N PHE A 121 0.79 6.91 7.27
CA PHE A 121 1.54 8.00 7.89
C PHE A 121 2.85 7.48 8.53
N GLY A 122 3.99 8.09 8.20
CA GLY A 122 5.27 7.67 8.76
C GLY A 122 6.48 8.48 8.27
N SER A 123 7.69 8.08 8.66
CA SER A 123 7.98 6.97 9.58
C SER A 123 7.79 7.38 11.04
N ILE A 124 7.11 6.54 11.84
CA ILE A 124 6.90 6.80 13.27
C ILE A 124 8.16 6.49 14.08
N PHE A 125 8.84 5.41 13.72
CA PHE A 125 10.06 4.93 14.35
C PHE A 125 11.21 4.82 13.34
N PRO A 126 12.47 4.82 13.78
CA PRO A 126 13.62 4.55 12.91
C PRO A 126 13.45 3.24 12.14
N THR A 127 13.83 3.24 10.86
CA THR A 127 13.78 2.06 10.00
C THR A 127 14.96 2.08 9.03
N ALA A 128 15.48 0.90 8.70
CA ALA A 128 16.50 0.69 7.67
C ALA A 128 15.91 0.29 6.31
N THR A 129 14.58 0.12 6.21
CA THR A 129 13.90 -0.42 5.01
C THR A 129 13.58 0.66 3.97
N LYS A 130 13.70 1.94 4.33
CA LYS A 130 13.53 3.10 3.45
C LYS A 130 14.79 3.95 3.54
N GLU A 131 15.28 4.42 2.39
CA GLU A 131 16.54 5.18 2.32
C GLU A 131 16.35 6.63 2.79
N ASP A 132 15.17 7.23 2.52
CA ASP A 132 14.84 8.62 2.88
C ASP A 132 13.79 8.68 4.00
N VAL A 133 14.22 8.58 5.26
CA VAL A 133 13.31 8.58 6.41
C VAL A 133 13.41 9.86 7.22
N ILE A 134 12.35 10.67 7.16
CA ILE A 134 12.09 11.71 8.15
C ILE A 134 11.21 11.12 9.26
N LEU A 135 11.69 11.18 10.50
CA LEU A 135 10.94 10.72 11.66
C LEU A 135 9.85 11.71 12.04
N GLN A 136 8.61 11.24 12.01
CA GLN A 136 7.43 12.03 12.36
C GLN A 136 7.07 11.89 13.84
N GLY A 137 7.28 10.69 14.42
CA GLY A 137 6.94 10.38 15.80
C GLY A 137 5.44 10.38 16.10
N LEU A 138 5.11 10.09 17.35
CA LEU A 138 3.72 9.91 17.80
C LEU A 138 2.93 11.21 17.86
N TYR A 139 3.59 12.33 18.14
CA TYR A 139 2.92 13.64 18.23
C TYR A 139 2.33 14.07 16.87
N ALA A 140 3.09 13.91 15.79
CA ALA A 140 2.60 14.23 14.45
C ALA A 140 1.47 13.26 14.02
N LEU A 141 1.56 11.98 14.39
CA LEU A 141 0.51 11.00 14.13
C LEU A 141 -0.81 11.38 14.82
N GLU A 142 -0.75 11.86 16.06
CA GLU A 142 -1.93 12.34 16.78
C GLU A 142 -2.57 13.53 16.06
N LYS A 143 -1.75 14.49 15.58
CA LYS A 143 -2.24 15.63 14.80
C LYS A 143 -2.89 15.23 13.49
N VAL A 144 -2.30 14.28 12.76
CA VAL A 144 -2.88 13.73 11.53
C VAL A 144 -4.23 13.08 11.83
N LYS A 145 -4.32 12.24 12.85
CA LYS A 145 -5.57 11.57 13.24
C LYS A 145 -6.70 12.55 13.61
N GLN A 146 -6.36 13.75 14.11
CA GLN A 146 -7.34 14.80 14.41
C GLN A 146 -7.78 15.58 13.16
N SER A 147 -7.05 15.47 12.05
CA SER A 147 -7.20 16.32 10.86
C SER A 147 -7.87 15.63 9.67
N VAL A 148 -8.00 14.30 9.69
CA VAL A 148 -8.65 13.49 8.65
C VAL A 148 -9.66 12.52 9.27
N LYS A 149 -10.59 11.98 8.47
CA LYS A 149 -11.67 11.09 8.92
C LYS A 149 -11.22 9.72 9.43
#